data_AF-A0A934ZS91-F1
#
_entry.id   AF-A0A934ZS91-F1
#
_cell.length_a   1.000
_cell.length_b   1.000
_cell.length_c   1.000
_cell.angle_alpha   90.00
_cell.angle_beta   90.00
_cell.angle_gamma   90.00
#
_symmetry.space_group_name_H-M   'P 1'
#
loop_
_entity.id
_entity.type
_entity.pdbx_description
1 polymer ?
#
loop_
_entity_poly.entity_id
_entity_poly.type
_entity_poly.pdbx_seq_one_letter_code
_entity_poly.pdbx_strand_id
1 'polypeptide(L)'
;MPEQQVAAQATATKATPPANAAQVPVAPAKVPLAAGSLAAGKRIHSSNCIACHTLDKGGAHGVGPNLSGVWGAKAASKADFSYSAALAKSGIVWTPETLAQFIAAPAKTVPGTTMAAVGVSKAEDQAALIAYLQAETTAETDDGKTNQQDPASQRE
;
A
#
# COMPACT_ATOMS: atom_id res chain seq x y z
N MET A 1 62.02 -32.06 11.39
CA MET A 1 61.93 -32.86 10.14
C MET A 1 60.65 -32.47 9.44
N PRO A 2 60.67 -32.34 8.12
CA PRO A 2 60.24 -31.11 7.47
C PRO A 2 59.10 -31.34 6.44
N GLU A 3 58.81 -30.30 5.66
CA GLU A 3 58.19 -30.37 4.33
C GLU A 3 56.65 -30.56 4.31
N GLN A 4 55.85 -29.80 3.57
CA GLN A 4 56.12 -28.93 2.44
C GLN A 4 54.92 -28.01 2.17
N GLN A 5 55.23 -26.88 1.57
CA GLN A 5 54.40 -25.79 1.11
C GLN A 5 53.89 -26.03 -0.30
N VAL A 6 52.66 -25.60 -0.65
CA VAL A 6 52.38 -25.10 -2.01
C VAL A 6 51.39 -23.92 -1.93
N ALA A 7 51.80 -22.84 -2.59
CA ALA A 7 51.12 -21.56 -2.74
C ALA A 7 49.94 -21.60 -3.72
N ALA A 8 49.04 -20.63 -3.59
CA ALA A 8 48.36 -20.02 -4.73
C ALA A 8 47.90 -18.61 -4.35
N GLN A 9 47.99 -17.72 -5.34
CA GLN A 9 48.11 -16.28 -5.21
C GLN A 9 46.76 -15.56 -5.27
N ALA A 10 46.80 -14.30 -4.84
CA ALA A 10 45.74 -13.31 -4.91
C ALA A 10 45.14 -13.12 -6.32
N THR A 11 43.90 -12.64 -6.38
CA THR A 11 43.57 -11.35 -7.01
C THR A 11 42.11 -11.00 -6.70
N ALA A 12 41.89 -9.74 -6.33
CA ALA A 12 40.56 -9.15 -6.21
C ALA A 12 39.99 -8.89 -7.60
N THR A 13 38.69 -9.18 -7.79
CA THR A 13 37.90 -8.61 -8.88
C THR A 13 36.59 -8.07 -8.35
N LYS A 14 36.42 -6.76 -8.53
CA LYS A 14 35.20 -5.95 -8.46
C LYS A 14 34.03 -6.68 -9.16
N ALA A 15 32.99 -7.02 -8.41
CA ALA A 15 31.75 -7.54 -8.97
C ALA A 15 30.78 -6.38 -9.29
N THR A 16 30.56 -6.17 -10.58
CA THR A 16 29.42 -5.41 -11.12
C THR A 16 28.13 -6.22 -10.89
N PRO A 17 27.03 -5.64 -10.40
CA PRO A 17 25.77 -6.36 -10.28
C PRO A 17 25.17 -6.62 -11.68
N PRO A 18 24.61 -7.82 -11.95
CA PRO A 18 23.95 -8.08 -13.21
C PRO A 18 22.63 -7.30 -13.29
N ALA A 19 22.53 -6.46 -14.31
CA ALA A 19 21.27 -5.94 -14.82
C ALA A 19 20.55 -7.06 -15.57
N ASN A 20 19.59 -7.72 -14.93
CA ASN A 20 18.41 -8.27 -15.62
C ASN A 20 17.32 -8.62 -14.60
N ALA A 21 16.55 -7.62 -14.18
CA ALA A 21 15.24 -7.87 -13.58
C ALA A 21 14.28 -8.15 -14.73
N ALA A 22 14.09 -9.43 -15.05
CA ALA A 22 12.98 -9.88 -15.87
C ALA A 22 11.69 -9.50 -15.16
N GLN A 23 11.00 -8.51 -15.73
CA GLN A 23 9.72 -8.01 -15.24
C GLN A 23 8.68 -9.11 -15.49
N VAL A 24 8.28 -9.82 -14.44
CA VAL A 24 7.07 -10.65 -14.49
C VAL A 24 5.87 -9.69 -14.55
N PRO A 25 5.05 -9.71 -15.61
CA PRO A 25 3.84 -8.92 -15.64
C PRO A 25 2.87 -9.48 -14.60
N VAL A 26 2.77 -8.81 -13.46
CA VAL A 26 1.73 -9.08 -12.48
C VAL A 26 0.45 -8.49 -13.05
N ALA A 27 -0.29 -9.26 -13.84
CA ALA A 27 -1.65 -8.90 -14.21
C ALA A 27 -2.46 -8.75 -12.91
N PRO A 28 -3.33 -7.73 -12.77
CA PRO A 28 -4.15 -7.59 -11.59
C PRO A 28 -5.12 -8.77 -11.53
N ALA A 29 -4.88 -9.69 -10.60
CA ALA A 29 -5.82 -10.74 -10.28
C ALA A 29 -7.07 -10.07 -9.70
N LYS A 30 -8.12 -9.96 -10.53
CA LYS A 30 -9.48 -9.65 -10.06
C LYS A 30 -9.99 -10.89 -9.33
N VAL A 31 -9.56 -11.08 -8.09
CA VAL A 31 -10.17 -12.08 -7.20
C VAL A 31 -11.61 -11.62 -6.96
N PRO A 32 -12.64 -12.41 -7.33
CA PRO A 32 -14.02 -12.03 -7.08
C PRO A 32 -14.21 -11.97 -5.57
N LEU A 33 -14.36 -10.74 -5.07
CA LEU A 33 -14.53 -10.49 -3.66
C LEU A 33 -15.99 -10.72 -3.27
N ALA A 34 -16.21 -11.49 -2.20
CA ALA A 34 -17.54 -11.61 -1.63
C ALA A 34 -18.01 -10.22 -1.15
N ALA A 35 -19.24 -9.82 -1.46
CA ALA A 35 -19.81 -8.53 -1.06
C ALA A 35 -19.73 -8.31 0.47
N GLY A 36 -19.81 -9.39 1.27
CA GLY A 36 -19.62 -9.34 2.72
C GLY A 36 -18.22 -8.85 3.16
N SER A 37 -17.18 -9.17 2.40
CA SER A 37 -15.81 -8.74 2.68
C SER A 37 -15.60 -7.24 2.43
N LEU A 38 -16.21 -6.69 1.37
CA LEU A 38 -16.14 -5.24 1.11
C LEU A 38 -16.90 -4.43 2.17
N ALA A 39 -18.07 -4.90 2.61
CA ALA A 39 -18.84 -4.24 3.66
C ALA A 39 -18.08 -4.25 5.02
N ALA A 40 -17.42 -5.35 5.35
CA ALA A 40 -16.56 -5.43 6.54
C ALA A 40 -15.36 -4.47 6.42
N GLY A 41 -14.67 -4.48 5.28
CA GLY A 41 -13.55 -3.58 5.00
C GLY A 41 -13.93 -2.11 5.12
N LYS A 42 -15.08 -1.71 4.58
CA LYS A 42 -15.62 -0.35 4.71
C LYS A 42 -15.85 0.05 6.17
N ARG A 43 -16.40 -0.84 6.99
CA ARG A 43 -16.62 -0.58 8.43
C ARG A 43 -15.31 -0.34 9.15
N ILE A 44 -14.31 -1.19 8.91
CA ILE A 44 -12.98 -1.07 9.51
C ILE A 44 -12.31 0.23 9.06
N HIS A 45 -12.40 0.58 7.77
CA HIS A 45 -11.89 1.84 7.25
C HIS A 45 -12.53 3.05 7.97
N SER A 46 -13.86 3.03 8.14
CA SER A 46 -14.59 4.10 8.82
C SER A 46 -14.20 4.26 10.30
N SER A 47 -13.85 3.19 11.01
CA SER A 47 -13.45 3.28 12.42
C SER A 47 -11.96 3.59 12.61
N ASN A 48 -11.10 3.11 11.70
CA ASN A 48 -9.66 3.08 11.95
C ASN A 48 -8.84 4.02 11.04
N CYS A 49 -9.38 4.43 9.89
CA CYS A 49 -8.58 5.04 8.82
C CYS A 49 -9.12 6.40 8.36
N ILE A 50 -10.45 6.55 8.27
CA ILE A 50 -11.10 7.71 7.62
C ILE A 50 -10.77 9.06 8.26
N ALA A 51 -10.45 9.08 9.56
CA ALA A 51 -10.07 10.31 10.25
C ALA A 51 -8.73 10.88 9.76
N CYS A 52 -7.88 10.05 9.15
CA CYS A 52 -6.53 10.43 8.76
C CYS A 52 -6.29 10.34 7.25
N HIS A 53 -7.04 9.50 6.54
CA HIS A 53 -6.77 9.16 5.15
C HIS A 53 -7.97 9.39 4.24
N THR A 54 -7.70 10.00 3.10
CA THR A 54 -8.59 10.07 1.93
C THR A 54 -8.23 8.96 0.94
N LEU A 55 -9.21 8.52 0.14
CA LEU A 55 -9.05 7.42 -0.83
C LEU A 55 -9.18 7.87 -2.28
N ASP A 56 -9.89 8.98 -2.50
CA ASP A 56 -10.18 9.57 -3.80
C ASP A 56 -8.92 10.03 -4.54
N LYS A 57 -8.96 9.93 -5.88
CA LYS A 57 -7.83 10.31 -6.73
C LYS A 57 -7.64 11.82 -6.69
N GLY A 58 -6.45 12.26 -6.30
CA GLY A 58 -6.16 13.70 -6.12
C GLY A 58 -6.72 14.28 -4.82
N GLY A 59 -7.24 13.44 -3.93
CA GLY A 59 -7.73 13.86 -2.62
C GLY A 59 -6.65 14.48 -1.74
N ALA A 60 -7.09 15.36 -0.84
CA ALA A 60 -6.19 16.07 0.07
C ALA A 60 -5.49 15.12 1.06
N HIS A 61 -4.27 15.47 1.45
CA HIS A 61 -3.64 14.93 2.64
C HIS A 61 -4.26 15.54 3.90
N GLY A 62 -4.25 14.78 5.00
CA GLY A 62 -4.67 15.25 6.31
C GLY A 62 -3.62 14.88 7.35
N VAL A 63 -4.07 14.26 8.44
CA VAL A 63 -3.16 13.66 9.44
C VAL A 63 -2.30 12.57 8.81
N GLY A 64 -2.86 11.82 7.86
CA GLY A 64 -2.16 10.86 7.01
C GLY A 64 -2.19 11.28 5.53
N PRO A 65 -1.37 10.63 4.69
CA PRO A 65 -1.41 10.86 3.25
C PRO A 65 -2.69 10.31 2.61
N ASN A 66 -3.13 10.91 1.50
CA ASN A 66 -4.08 10.27 0.59
C ASN A 66 -3.55 8.90 0.11
N LEU A 67 -4.42 7.89 0.04
CA LEU A 67 -4.07 6.51 -0.29
C LEU A 67 -4.32 6.12 -1.75
N SER A 68 -4.83 7.03 -2.59
CA SER A 68 -4.94 6.77 -4.02
C SER A 68 -3.57 6.47 -4.64
N GLY A 69 -3.51 5.44 -5.49
CA GLY A 69 -2.27 5.02 -6.15
C GLY A 69 -1.20 4.42 -5.22
N VAL A 70 -1.58 3.93 -4.03
CA VAL A 70 -0.63 3.36 -3.06
C VAL A 70 -0.06 2.01 -3.51
N TRP A 71 -0.82 1.20 -4.25
CA TRP A 71 -0.44 -0.17 -4.61
C TRP A 71 0.78 -0.21 -5.54
N GLY A 72 1.77 -1.00 -5.16
CA GLY A 72 3.06 -1.10 -5.85
C GLY A 72 4.00 0.08 -5.60
N ALA A 73 3.55 1.13 -4.92
CA ALA A 73 4.40 2.27 -4.60
C ALA A 73 5.31 1.96 -3.40
N LYS A 74 6.49 2.58 -3.37
CA LYS A 74 7.35 2.58 -2.19
C LYS A 74 6.69 3.36 -1.05
N ALA A 75 6.85 2.92 0.18
CA ALA A 75 6.44 3.67 1.35
C ALA A 75 7.10 5.07 1.36
N ALA A 76 6.34 6.06 1.82
CA ALA A 76 6.74 7.47 1.83
C ALA A 76 7.09 8.07 0.45
N SER A 77 6.35 7.71 -0.60
CA SER A 77 6.62 8.18 -1.97
C SER A 77 5.92 9.48 -2.38
N LYS A 78 4.89 9.94 -1.66
CA LYS A 78 4.16 11.17 -2.04
C LYS A 78 4.94 12.41 -1.60
N ALA A 79 5.53 13.12 -2.56
CA ALA A 79 6.48 14.21 -2.29
C ALA A 79 5.87 15.40 -1.52
N ASP A 80 4.56 15.54 -1.56
CA ASP A 80 3.75 16.58 -0.93
C ASP A 80 3.29 16.22 0.49
N PHE A 81 3.69 15.07 1.03
CA PHE A 81 3.40 14.67 2.41
C PHE A 81 4.67 14.48 3.26
N SER A 82 4.63 14.99 4.49
CA SER A 82 5.73 14.83 5.45
C SER A 82 5.63 13.50 6.20
N TYR A 83 6.50 12.56 5.86
CA TYR A 83 6.55 11.25 6.49
C TYR A 83 7.51 11.19 7.68
N SER A 84 7.29 10.22 8.57
CA SER A 84 8.31 9.84 9.55
C SER A 84 9.59 9.34 8.86
N ALA A 85 10.75 9.66 9.44
CA ALA A 85 12.03 9.16 8.94
C ALA A 85 12.10 7.62 8.95
N ALA A 86 11.42 6.97 9.91
CA ALA A 86 11.36 5.52 9.99
C ALA A 86 10.62 4.91 8.80
N LEU A 87 9.44 5.43 8.46
CA LEU A 87 8.67 4.93 7.31
C LEU A 87 9.39 5.19 5.99
N ALA A 88 10.03 6.35 5.84
CA ALA A 88 10.83 6.68 4.65
C ALA A 88 12.02 5.74 4.44
N LYS A 89 12.63 5.25 5.54
CA LYS A 89 13.77 4.33 5.51
C LYS A 89 13.37 2.85 5.53
N SER A 90 12.08 2.53 5.68
CA SER A 90 11.59 1.15 5.85
C SER A 90 11.87 0.24 4.65
N GLY A 91 12.00 0.81 3.44
CA GLY A 91 12.15 0.04 2.21
C GLY A 91 10.88 -0.71 1.76
N ILE A 92 9.77 -0.53 2.46
CA ILE A 92 8.49 -1.20 2.14
C ILE A 92 8.00 -0.76 0.76
N VAL A 93 7.49 -1.73 0.00
CA VAL A 93 6.65 -1.51 -1.17
C VAL A 93 5.25 -2.00 -0.82
N TRP A 94 4.22 -1.22 -1.10
CA TRP A 94 2.85 -1.53 -0.70
C TRP A 94 2.23 -2.61 -1.60
N THR A 95 2.19 -3.82 -1.07
CA THR A 95 1.46 -4.96 -1.62
C THR A 95 0.37 -5.35 -0.60
N PRO A 96 -0.59 -6.23 -0.96
CA PRO A 96 -1.54 -6.77 0.00
C PRO A 96 -0.85 -7.34 1.25
N GLU A 97 0.25 -8.07 1.07
CA GLU A 97 0.98 -8.74 2.15
C GLU A 97 1.70 -7.75 3.06
N THR A 98 2.44 -6.80 2.48
CA THR A 98 3.17 -5.81 3.29
C THR A 98 2.23 -4.84 3.97
N LEU A 99 1.10 -4.50 3.33
CA LEU A 99 0.07 -3.69 3.97
C LEU A 99 -0.59 -4.45 5.13
N ALA A 100 -0.92 -5.74 4.97
CA ALA A 100 -1.47 -6.57 6.04
C ALA A 100 -0.56 -6.57 7.28
N GLN A 101 0.74 -6.78 7.08
CA GLN A 101 1.74 -6.74 8.15
C GLN A 101 1.83 -5.36 8.82
N PHE A 102 1.78 -4.30 8.02
CA PHE A 102 1.87 -2.94 8.55
C PHE A 102 0.62 -2.56 9.34
N ILE A 103 -0.59 -2.78 8.81
CA ILE A 103 -1.84 -2.41 9.49
C ILE A 103 -2.13 -3.27 10.72
N ALA A 104 -1.56 -4.48 10.82
CA ALA A 104 -1.70 -5.32 12.00
C ALA A 104 -1.09 -4.64 13.25
N ALA A 105 0.09 -4.03 13.11
CA ALA A 105 0.77 -3.34 14.20
C ALA A 105 1.81 -2.32 13.67
N PRO A 106 1.41 -1.11 13.24
CA PRO A 106 2.29 -0.18 12.54
C PRO A 106 3.57 0.17 13.31
N ALA A 107 3.44 0.45 14.60
CA ALA A 107 4.57 0.80 15.46
C ALA A 107 5.52 -0.39 15.73
N LYS A 108 5.06 -1.63 15.56
CA LYS A 108 5.91 -2.83 15.65
C LYS A 108 6.58 -3.11 14.32
N THR A 109 5.85 -2.98 13.20
CA THR A 109 6.36 -3.23 11.85
C THR A 109 7.36 -2.15 11.41
N VAL A 110 7.11 -0.90 11.78
CA VAL A 110 8.01 0.24 11.53
C VAL A 110 8.17 1.04 12.83
N PRO A 111 9.12 0.66 13.70
CA PRO A 111 9.41 1.41 14.91
C PRO A 111 9.79 2.86 14.61
N GLY A 112 9.08 3.81 15.22
CA GLY A 112 9.23 5.25 14.96
C GLY A 112 8.35 5.80 13.83
N THR A 113 7.43 5.00 13.27
CA THR A 113 6.36 5.54 12.41
C THR A 113 5.46 6.50 13.20
N THR A 114 5.03 7.58 12.55
CA THR A 114 4.08 8.55 13.12
C THR A 114 2.63 8.14 12.95
N MET A 115 2.36 7.04 12.24
CA MET A 115 0.99 6.51 12.09
C MET A 115 0.53 5.84 13.39
N ALA A 116 -0.22 6.58 14.21
CA ALA A 116 -0.83 6.08 15.43
C ALA A 116 -2.17 5.39 15.13
N ALA A 117 -2.13 4.12 14.72
CA ALA A 117 -3.33 3.30 14.53
C ALA A 117 -3.42 2.18 15.57
N VAL A 118 -4.66 1.82 15.95
CA VAL A 118 -4.98 0.76 16.94
C VAL A 118 -4.54 -0.64 16.45
N GLY A 119 -4.31 -0.80 15.15
CA GLY A 119 -3.97 -2.07 14.52
C GLY A 119 -5.21 -2.89 14.14
N VAL A 120 -5.10 -3.68 13.08
CA VAL A 120 -6.13 -4.62 12.61
C VAL A 120 -5.56 -6.03 12.69
N SER A 121 -5.71 -6.69 13.83
CA SER A 121 -4.93 -7.92 14.12
C SER A 121 -5.51 -9.19 13.50
N LYS A 122 -6.80 -9.25 13.17
CA LYS A 122 -7.43 -10.45 12.60
C LYS A 122 -7.16 -10.52 11.10
N ALA A 123 -6.77 -11.70 10.63
CA ALA A 123 -6.40 -11.90 9.22
C ALA A 123 -7.59 -11.64 8.28
N GLU A 124 -8.80 -12.03 8.68
CA GLU A 124 -10.03 -11.81 7.91
C GLU A 124 -10.34 -10.32 7.79
N ASP A 125 -10.16 -9.55 8.88
CA ASP A 125 -10.37 -8.10 8.91
C ASP A 125 -9.31 -7.38 8.06
N GLN A 126 -8.05 -7.83 8.10
CA GLN A 126 -6.98 -7.32 7.23
C GLN A 126 -7.33 -7.53 5.77
N ALA A 127 -7.69 -8.76 5.39
CA ALA A 127 -8.05 -9.10 4.01
C ALA A 127 -9.26 -8.29 3.52
N ALA A 128 -10.29 -8.14 4.37
CA ALA A 128 -11.46 -7.33 4.08
C ALA A 128 -11.10 -5.85 3.86
N LEU A 129 -10.29 -5.26 4.75
CA LEU A 129 -9.85 -3.87 4.64
C LEU A 129 -8.98 -3.65 3.40
N ILE A 130 -8.00 -4.51 3.15
CA ILE A 130 -7.11 -4.43 1.98
C ILE A 130 -7.93 -4.42 0.70
N ALA A 131 -8.88 -5.33 0.59
CA ALA A 131 -9.67 -5.45 -0.62
C ALA A 131 -10.63 -4.27 -0.82
N TYR A 132 -11.18 -3.72 0.27
CA TYR A 132 -11.92 -2.46 0.20
C TYR A 132 -11.01 -1.31 -0.27
N LEU A 133 -9.82 -1.17 0.31
CA LEU A 133 -8.86 -0.15 -0.13
C LEU A 133 -8.45 -0.32 -1.59
N GLN A 134 -8.26 -1.56 -2.08
CA GLN A 134 -7.99 -1.83 -3.48
C GLN A 134 -9.13 -1.34 -4.38
N ALA A 135 -10.37 -1.69 -4.04
CA ALA A 135 -11.53 -1.25 -4.82
C ALA A 135 -11.62 0.28 -4.88
N GLU A 136 -11.47 0.97 -3.75
CA GLU A 136 -11.68 2.43 -3.67
C GLU A 136 -10.51 3.26 -4.21
N THR A 137 -9.29 2.74 -4.20
CA THR A 137 -8.08 3.50 -4.60
C THR A 137 -7.58 3.17 -6.01
N THR A 138 -8.16 2.14 -6.64
CA THR A 138 -7.89 1.78 -8.06
C THR A 138 -9.08 2.05 -8.98
N ALA A 139 -10.27 2.27 -8.43
CA ALA A 139 -11.37 2.81 -9.21
C ALA A 139 -10.99 4.23 -9.67
N GLU A 140 -11.03 4.46 -10.98
CA GLU A 140 -11.09 5.81 -11.50
C GLU A 140 -12.43 6.41 -11.05
N THR A 141 -12.39 7.29 -10.07
CA THR A 141 -13.57 8.07 -9.71
C THR A 141 -13.87 9.01 -10.88
N ASP A 142 -14.94 8.70 -11.60
CA ASP A 142 -15.62 9.62 -12.52
C ASP A 142 -16.23 10.76 -11.70
N ASP A 143 -15.43 11.77 -11.39
CA ASP A 143 -15.87 12.99 -10.72
C ASP A 143 -16.61 13.91 -11.71
N GLY A 144 -17.81 13.48 -12.11
CA GLY A 144 -18.75 14.20 -12.97
C GLY A 144 -20.00 14.64 -12.21
N LYS A 145 -19.93 15.84 -11.63
CA LYS A 145 -21.02 16.58 -10.96
C LYS A 145 -22.41 16.47 -11.67
N THR A 146 -23.45 16.38 -10.83
CA THR A 146 -24.82 16.98 -10.97
C THR A 146 -25.97 16.18 -11.60
N ASN A 147 -26.85 15.70 -10.70
CA ASN A 147 -28.31 15.84 -10.74
C ASN A 147 -29.15 15.00 -11.73
N GLN A 148 -29.81 13.95 -11.22
CA GLN A 148 -31.08 13.48 -11.78
C GLN A 148 -32.07 13.15 -10.65
N GLN A 149 -32.58 14.19 -10.01
CA GLN A 149 -33.92 14.21 -9.44
C GLN A 149 -34.67 15.37 -10.11
N ASP A 150 -35.50 15.03 -11.10
CA ASP A 150 -36.87 15.57 -11.25
C ASP A 150 -37.57 14.88 -12.44
N PRO A 151 -38.65 14.09 -12.23
CA PRO A 151 -39.49 13.58 -13.30
C PRO A 151 -40.82 14.35 -13.36
N ALA A 152 -40.84 15.60 -13.83
CA ALA A 152 -42.11 16.29 -14.08
C ALA A 152 -42.00 17.50 -15.00
N SER A 153 -41.75 17.30 -16.30
CA SER A 153 -42.29 18.20 -17.32
C SER A 153 -42.29 17.55 -18.71
N GLN A 154 -43.28 16.67 -18.94
CA GLN A 154 -43.80 16.43 -20.28
C GLN A 154 -45.33 16.39 -20.18
N ARG A 155 -45.93 17.56 -20.40
CA ARG A 155 -47.29 17.73 -20.89
C ARG A 155 -47.26 18.88 -21.89
N GLU A 156 -47.02 18.52 -23.13
CA GLU A 156 -47.65 19.15 -24.29
C GLU A 156 -48.64 18.13 -24.87
#